data_AF-A0A2D7VW42-F1
#
_entry.id   AF-A0A2D7VW42-F1
#
_cell.length_a   1.000
_cell.length_b   1.000
_cell.length_c   1.000
_cell.angle_alpha   90.00
_cell.angle_beta   90.00
_cell.angle_gamma   90.00
#
_symmetry.space_group_name_H-M   'P 1'
#
loop_
_entity.id
_entity.type
_entity.pdbx_description
1 polymer ?
#
loop_
_entity_poly.entity_id
_entity_poly.type
_entity_poly.pdbx_seq_one_letter_code
_entity_poly.pdbx_strand_id
1 'polypeptide(L)'
;CVLGVAIGQFDVHYIIDIALPALMFIYPITIVLILLNIVPERYASAVVFRSVALVTFLFSIPDFLTFFMAEGALDGLKESIPLSQYSMGWVVPAGIAFVLANVFSNFNKKKEGSSSS
;
A
#
# COMPACT_ATOMS: atom_id res chain seq x y z
N CYS A 1 18.54 19.27 -12.57
CA CYS A 1 19.68 19.98 -11.96
C CYS A 1 19.25 21.15 -11.07
N VAL A 2 18.46 22.11 -11.57
CA VAL A 2 18.07 23.33 -10.80
C VAL A 2 17.30 23.03 -9.51
N LEU A 3 16.34 22.10 -9.55
CA LEU A 3 15.57 21.68 -8.36
C LEU A 3 16.45 21.14 -7.24
N GLY A 4 17.47 20.33 -7.55
CA GLY A 4 18.38 19.79 -6.53
C GLY A 4 19.27 20.86 -5.89
N VAL A 5 19.73 21.84 -6.67
CA VAL A 5 20.48 22.99 -6.16
C VAL A 5 19.58 23.84 -5.26
N ALA A 6 18.34 24.10 -5.65
CA ALA A 6 17.39 24.86 -4.85
C ALA A 6 17.02 24.15 -3.54
N ILE A 7 16.78 22.83 -3.57
CA ILE A 7 16.46 22.03 -2.38
C ILE A 7 17.65 21.98 -1.41
N GLY A 8 18.89 21.90 -1.92
CA GLY A 8 20.10 21.89 -1.10
C GLY A 8 20.48 23.23 -0.44
N GLN A 9 19.75 24.32 -0.73
CA GLN A 9 19.89 25.60 -0.01
C GLN A 9 19.01 25.66 1.24
N PHE A 10 18.05 24.74 1.41
CA PHE A 10 17.22 24.65 2.61
C PHE A 10 17.94 23.86 3.72
N ASP A 11 17.55 24.10 4.97
CA ASP A 11 18.02 23.31 6.11
C ASP A 11 17.67 21.82 5.94
N VAL A 12 18.62 20.95 6.27
CA VAL A 12 18.44 19.49 6.19
C VAL A 12 17.20 19.05 6.97
N HIS A 13 16.90 19.71 8.09
CA HIS A 13 15.70 19.46 8.89
C HIS A 13 14.41 19.68 8.09
N TYR A 14 14.31 20.79 7.36
CA TYR A 14 13.16 21.10 6.50
C TYR A 14 13.00 20.09 5.36
N ILE A 15 14.12 19.64 4.77
CA ILE A 15 14.11 18.60 3.74
C ILE A 15 13.54 17.30 4.32
N ILE A 16 13.97 16.91 5.52
CA ILE A 16 13.54 15.68 6.19
C ILE A 16 12.05 15.77 6.57
N ASP A 17 11.59 16.89 7.11
CA ASP A 17 10.19 17.10 7.51
C ASP A 17 9.21 16.96 6.34
N ILE A 18 9.64 17.29 5.12
CA ILE A 18 8.85 17.10 3.89
C ILE A 18 9.05 15.69 3.32
N ALA A 19 10.27 15.16 3.38
CA ALA A 19 10.59 13.84 2.83
C ALA A 19 9.96 12.69 3.61
N LEU A 20 9.90 12.77 4.95
CA LEU A 20 9.29 11.76 5.80
C LEU A 20 7.82 11.47 5.43
N PRO A 21 6.91 12.45 5.39
CA PRO A 21 5.53 12.21 5.00
C PRO A 21 5.42 11.72 3.55
N ALA A 22 6.20 12.28 2.62
CA ALA A 22 6.21 11.80 1.24
C ALA A 22 6.65 10.32 1.14
N LEU A 23 7.65 9.94 1.93
CA LEU A 23 8.13 8.56 2.02
C LEU A 23 7.07 7.64 2.62
N MET A 24 6.42 8.05 3.72
CA MET A 24 5.32 7.28 4.33
C MET A 24 4.12 7.07 3.40
N PHE A 25 3.90 7.96 2.44
CA PHE A 25 2.87 7.78 1.41
C PHE A 25 3.30 6.83 0.28
N ILE A 26 4.55 6.94 -0.18
CA ILE A 26 5.06 6.13 -1.30
C ILE A 26 5.42 4.69 -0.88
N TYR A 27 5.91 4.51 0.36
CA TYR A 27 6.41 3.22 0.83
C TYR A 27 5.41 2.04 0.71
N PRO A 28 4.11 2.17 1.05
CA PRO A 28 3.16 1.06 0.99
C PRO A 28 3.00 0.55 -0.44
N ILE A 29 2.89 1.49 -1.37
CA ILE A 29 2.72 1.23 -2.81
C ILE A 29 3.97 0.51 -3.32
N THR A 30 5.15 1.03 -3.00
CA THR A 30 6.41 0.43 -3.43
C THR A 30 6.61 -0.98 -2.87
N ILE A 31 6.35 -1.21 -1.57
CA ILE A 31 6.46 -2.55 -0.97
C ILE A 31 5.51 -3.52 -1.66
N VAL A 32 4.25 -3.14 -1.89
CA VAL A 32 3.27 -4.02 -2.55
C VAL A 32 3.67 -4.32 -3.99
N LEU A 33 4.17 -3.34 -4.73
CA LEU A 33 4.67 -3.55 -6.10
C LEU A 33 5.85 -4.53 -6.11
N ILE A 34 6.80 -4.38 -5.18
CA ILE A 34 7.94 -5.30 -5.05
C ILE A 34 7.46 -6.71 -4.71
N LEU A 35 6.59 -6.85 -3.70
CA LEU A 35 6.05 -8.15 -3.29
C LEU A 35 5.29 -8.85 -4.43
N LEU A 36 4.41 -8.12 -5.11
CA LEU A 36 3.66 -8.66 -6.24
C LEU A 36 4.54 -8.99 -7.45
N ASN A 37 5.65 -8.28 -7.63
CA ASN A 37 6.62 -8.55 -8.69
C ASN A 37 7.46 -9.81 -8.42
N ILE A 38 7.77 -10.08 -7.15
CA ILE A 38 8.47 -11.31 -6.74
C ILE A 38 7.55 -12.53 -6.83
N VAL A 39 6.24 -12.34 -6.67
CA VAL A 39 5.24 -13.41 -6.82
C VAL A 39 5.15 -13.83 -8.29
N PRO A 40 5.18 -15.14 -8.60
CA PRO A 40 5.10 -15.60 -9.98
C PRO A 40 3.75 -15.22 -10.61
N GLU A 41 3.77 -14.87 -11.91
CA GLU A 41 2.63 -14.44 -12.73
C GLU A 41 1.40 -15.37 -12.63
N ARG A 42 1.60 -16.64 -12.24
CA ARG A 42 0.52 -17.60 -11.99
C ARG A 42 -0.43 -17.17 -10.85
N TYR A 43 0.07 -16.41 -9.87
CA TYR A 43 -0.69 -15.86 -8.72
C TYR A 43 -0.82 -14.33 -8.78
N ALA A 44 0.00 -13.66 -9.59
CA ALA A 44 -0.02 -12.21 -9.77
C ALA A 44 -0.55 -11.83 -11.16
N SER A 45 -1.74 -12.32 -11.52
CA SER A 45 -2.39 -11.88 -12.77
C SER A 45 -2.54 -10.35 -12.78
N ALA A 46 -2.54 -9.73 -13.96
CA ALA A 46 -2.68 -8.28 -14.11
C ALA A 46 -3.89 -7.70 -13.34
N VAL A 47 -4.97 -8.46 -13.20
CA VAL A 47 -6.13 -8.08 -12.38
C VAL A 47 -5.78 -8.07 -10.90
N VAL A 48 -5.18 -9.14 -10.37
CA VAL A 48 -4.72 -9.23 -8.97
C VAL A 48 -3.75 -8.11 -8.65
N PHE A 49 -2.79 -7.88 -9.54
CA PHE A 49 -1.78 -6.85 -9.37
C PHE A 49 -2.41 -5.46 -9.22
N ARG A 50 -3.31 -5.10 -10.14
CA ARG A 50 -4.02 -3.81 -10.11
C ARG A 50 -4.94 -3.69 -8.90
N SER A 51 -5.69 -4.73 -8.57
CA SER A 51 -6.62 -4.72 -7.43
C SER A 51 -5.88 -4.50 -6.10
N VAL A 52 -4.80 -5.24 -5.86
CA VAL A 52 -4.03 -5.14 -4.62
C VAL A 52 -3.31 -3.79 -4.51
N ALA A 53 -2.71 -3.32 -5.60
CA ALA A 53 -2.08 -2.01 -5.64
C ALA A 53 -3.09 -0.87 -5.39
N LEU A 54 -4.28 -0.94 -5.98
CA LEU A 54 -5.32 0.08 -5.84
C LEU A 54 -5.90 0.10 -4.41
N VAL A 55 -6.19 -1.07 -3.84
CA VAL A 55 -6.65 -1.17 -2.44
C VAL A 55 -5.59 -0.61 -1.49
N THR A 56 -4.32 -0.98 -1.69
CA THR A 56 -3.21 -0.45 -0.89
C THR A 56 -3.11 1.06 -1.01
N PHE A 57 -3.20 1.60 -2.23
CA PHE A 57 -3.17 3.03 -2.48
C PHE A 57 -4.29 3.78 -1.76
N LEU A 58 -5.54 3.28 -1.86
CA LEU A 58 -6.70 3.90 -1.21
C LEU A 58 -6.59 3.88 0.32
N PHE A 59 -6.12 2.78 0.91
CA PHE A 59 -5.96 2.67 2.36
C PHE A 59 -4.71 3.38 2.89
N SER A 60 -3.73 3.71 2.04
CA SER A 60 -2.56 4.50 2.43
C SER A 60 -2.89 5.98 2.65
N ILE A 61 -3.93 6.52 2.02
CA ILE A 61 -4.38 7.91 2.21
C ILE A 61 -4.89 8.17 3.64
N PRO A 62 -5.84 7.39 4.20
CA PRO A 62 -6.30 7.59 5.57
C PRO A 62 -5.21 7.24 6.60
N ASP A 63 -4.32 6.28 6.31
CA ASP A 63 -3.18 5.96 7.18
C ASP A 63 -2.20 7.15 7.26
N PHE A 64 -1.87 7.75 6.12
CA PHE A 64 -1.10 8.99 6.02
C PHE A 64 -1.77 10.16 6.75
N LEU A 65 -3.08 10.36 6.58
CA LEU A 65 -3.82 11.43 7.29
C LEU A 65 -3.86 11.20 8.80
N THR A 66 -3.91 9.94 9.24
CA THR A 66 -3.88 9.57 10.66
C THR A 66 -2.53 9.92 11.30
N PHE A 67 -1.44 9.94 10.52
CA PHE A 67 -0.13 10.42 10.99
C PHE A 67 -0.12 11.93 11.31
N PHE A 68 -0.91 12.74 10.60
CA PHE A 68 -1.05 14.18 10.90
C PHE A 68 -2.10 14.47 11.98
N MET A 69 -2.99 13.52 12.28
CA MET A 69 -3.98 13.65 13.35
C MET A 69 -3.29 13.40 14.70
N ALA A 70 -3.47 14.31 15.66
CA ALA A 70 -2.81 14.27 16.96
C ALA A 70 -3.00 12.93 17.71
N GLU A 71 -1.94 12.46 18.37
CA GLU A 71 -2.00 11.35 19.32
C GLU A 71 -3.09 11.63 20.37
N GLY A 72 -4.08 10.74 20.49
CA GLY A 72 -5.16 10.85 21.48
C GLY A 72 -6.60 10.80 20.92
N ALA A 73 -6.83 11.02 19.62
CA ALA A 73 -8.20 10.98 19.09
C ALA A 73 -8.78 9.55 18.93
N LEU A 74 -7.92 8.53 18.91
CA LEU A 74 -8.28 7.14 18.59
C LEU A 74 -7.60 6.11 19.51
N ASP A 75 -7.23 6.48 20.75
CA ASP A 75 -6.56 5.56 21.68
C ASP A 75 -7.42 4.31 21.96
N GLY A 76 -8.75 4.44 22.00
CA GLY A 76 -9.67 3.30 22.15
C GLY A 76 -9.73 2.35 20.94
N LEU A 77 -9.34 2.79 19.74
CA LEU A 77 -9.28 1.94 18.53
C LEU A 77 -7.88 1.38 18.27
N LYS A 78 -6.83 2.12 18.66
CA LYS A 78 -5.42 1.69 18.59
C LYS A 78 -5.11 0.50 19.51
N GLU A 79 -5.87 0.30 20.59
CA GLU A 79 -5.70 -0.82 21.51
C GLU A 79 -6.23 -2.16 20.92
N SER A 80 -7.21 -2.08 20.00
CA SER A 80 -7.83 -3.26 19.39
C SER A 80 -7.06 -3.80 18.17
N ILE A 81 -6.26 -2.95 17.51
CA ILE A 81 -5.47 -3.33 16.32
C ILE A 81 -4.02 -2.85 16.53
N PRO A 82 -3.15 -3.68 17.14
CA PRO A 82 -1.76 -3.31 17.44
C PRO A 82 -0.94 -2.92 16.19
N LEU A 83 -1.36 -3.32 14.99
CA LEU A 83 -0.71 -3.00 13.71
C LEU A 83 -0.88 -1.54 13.24
N SER A 84 -1.91 -0.81 13.70
CA SER A 84 -2.12 0.60 13.30
C SER A 84 -1.15 1.55 14.02
N GLN A 85 -0.50 1.08 15.09
CA GLN A 85 0.48 1.85 15.86
C GLN A 85 1.79 2.06 15.09
N TYR A 86 2.05 1.26 14.05
CA TYR A 86 3.27 1.29 13.24
C TYR A 86 3.07 1.83 11.82
N SER A 87 1.96 2.53 11.53
CA SER A 87 1.60 2.97 10.15
C SER A 87 1.50 1.81 9.14
N MET A 88 1.20 0.60 9.63
CA MET A 88 1.05 -0.62 8.83
C MET A 88 -0.43 -0.98 8.63
N GLY A 89 -1.35 -0.02 8.79
CA GLY A 89 -2.78 -0.24 8.66
C GLY A 89 -3.22 -0.72 7.27
N TRP A 90 -2.44 -0.43 6.24
CA TRP A 90 -2.66 -0.87 4.85
C TRP A 90 -2.30 -2.34 4.62
N VAL A 91 -1.48 -2.98 5.46
CA VAL A 91 -0.98 -4.35 5.24
C VAL A 91 -2.11 -5.36 5.30
N VAL A 92 -3.04 -5.20 6.25
CA VAL A 92 -4.21 -6.07 6.43
C VAL A 92 -5.14 -6.02 5.20
N PRO A 93 -5.64 -4.85 4.74
CA PRO A 93 -6.47 -4.76 3.54
C PRO A 93 -5.71 -5.20 2.28
N ALA A 94 -4.41 -4.94 2.17
CA ALA A 94 -3.59 -5.44 1.05
C ALA A 94 -3.53 -6.98 1.04
N GLY A 95 -3.29 -7.61 2.19
CA GLY A 95 -3.27 -9.06 2.33
C GLY A 95 -4.63 -9.70 2.03
N ILE A 96 -5.71 -9.11 2.54
CA ILE A 96 -7.09 -9.56 2.26
C ILE A 96 -7.38 -9.44 0.76
N ALA A 97 -7.06 -8.29 0.14
CA ALA A 97 -7.23 -8.10 -1.29
C ALA A 97 -6.43 -9.10 -2.12
N PHE A 98 -5.20 -9.42 -1.70
CA PHE A 98 -4.36 -10.40 -2.39
C PHE A 98 -4.95 -11.81 -2.35
N VAL A 99 -5.41 -12.26 -1.17
CA VAL A 99 -6.05 -13.56 -1.00
C VAL A 99 -7.36 -13.63 -1.80
N LEU A 100 -8.23 -12.63 -1.66
CA LEU A 100 -9.49 -12.58 -2.40
C LEU A 100 -9.26 -12.57 -3.91
N ALA A 101 -8.38 -11.68 -4.40
CA ALA A 101 -8.12 -11.57 -5.82
C ALA A 101 -7.50 -12.86 -6.40
N ASN A 102 -6.62 -13.55 -5.66
CA ASN A 102 -6.10 -14.86 -6.06
C ASN A 102 -7.20 -15.92 -6.13
N VAL A 103 -8.05 -16.02 -5.10
CA VAL A 103 -9.16 -16.98 -5.05
C VAL A 103 -10.13 -16.74 -6.21
N PHE A 104 -10.54 -15.48 -6.44
CA PHE A 104 -11.42 -15.10 -7.55
C PHE A 104 -10.79 -15.34 -8.92
N SER A 105 -9.51 -14.99 -9.11
CA SER A 105 -8.80 -15.21 -10.38
C SER A 105 -8.69 -16.70 -10.72
N ASN A 106 -8.41 -17.54 -9.71
CA ASN A 106 -8.30 -18.99 -9.91
C ASN A 106 -9.66 -19.64 -10.22
N PHE A 107 -10.77 -19.09 -9.70
CA PHE A 107 -12.13 -19.50 -10.06
C PHE A 107 -12.52 -19.07 -11.48
N ASN A 108 -12.13 -17.87 -11.91
CA ASN A 108 -12.42 -17.39 -13.26
C ASN A 108 -11.64 -18.16 -14.34
N LYS A 109 -10.39 -18.56 -14.06
CA LYS A 109 -9.61 -19.44 -14.95
C LYS A 109 -10.30 -20.77 -15.28
N LYS A 110 -11.16 -21.27 -14.37
CA LYS A 110 -11.89 -22.53 -14.57
C LYS A 110 -13.08 -22.40 -15.54
N LYS A 111 -13.62 -21.18 -15.75
CA LYS A 111 -14.77 -20.98 -16.65
C LYS A 111 -14.39 -20.86 -18.13
N GLU A 112 -13.17 -20.40 -18.45
CA GLU A 112 -12.71 -20.31 -19.85
C GLU A 112 -12.25 -21.65 -20.43
N GLY A 113 -11.96 -22.65 -19.59
CA GLY A 113 -11.61 -24.02 -20.03
C GLY A 113 -12.81 -24.92 -20.37
N SER A 114 -14.05 -24.42 -20.30
CA SER A 114 -15.28 -25.20 -20.55
C SER A 114 -16.19 -24.57 -21.60
N SER A 115 -15.62 -23.80 -22.54
CA SER A 115 -16.32 -23.34 -23.75
C SER A 115 -15.50 -23.63 -25.02
N SER A 116 -14.69 -24.68 -24.97
CA SER A 116 -14.07 -25.29 -26.16
C SER A 116 -14.07 -26.81 -25.99
N SER A 117 -15.27 -27.37 -25.87
CA SER A 117 -15.60 -28.73 -26.29
C SER A 117 -16.95 -28.68 -26.98
#